data_AF-A0A6M3JPB3-F1
#
_entry.id   AF-A0A6M3JPB3-F1
#
_cell.length_a   1.000
_cell.length_b   1.000
_cell.length_c   1.000
_cell.angle_alpha   90.00
_cell.angle_beta   90.00
_cell.angle_gamma   90.00
#
_symmetry.space_group_name_H-M   'P 1'
#
loop_
_entity.id
_entity.type
_entity.pdbx_description
1 polymer ?
#
loop_
_entity_poly.entity_id
_entity_poly.type
_entity_poly.pdbx_seq_one_letter_code
_entity_poly.pdbx_strand_id
1 'polypeptide(L)'
;MNMPKPKKGQQGWQRRPEDTNQYPHLRLTTTKIDEFLKSANVMRLASKSREHYEVVMVHIFLRALKDIQISDTDLSVRRQWVMDQFTQHCIDVREISGTSIKIYLGTIKVWFRWMGTPLNYTYRVDKKELRDSALKRMDRWFTEDEVLKILNHPMRLRTALMLRLLVETGIRVQELSNIVGNDIDIQERTLRVKVSKTKPRVVFFSPKTVDLLIEHDETVKFIKIFPKKRLFPGIPQIQ
;
A
#
# COMPACT_ATOMS: atom_id res chain seq x y z
N MET A 1 22.74 9.07 -4.01
CA MET A 1 23.07 8.48 -2.68
C MET A 1 21.89 7.66 -2.18
N ASN A 2 22.12 6.38 -1.87
CA ASN A 2 21.11 5.46 -1.34
C ASN A 2 20.49 6.01 -0.05
N MET A 3 19.18 6.28 -0.05
CA MET A 3 18.47 6.54 1.21
C MET A 3 18.28 5.21 1.94
N PRO A 4 18.70 5.10 3.21
CA PRO A 4 18.42 3.91 4.00
C PRO A 4 16.91 3.77 4.17
N LYS A 5 16.38 2.58 3.81
CA LYS A 5 14.99 2.23 4.09
C LYS A 5 14.75 2.32 5.61
N PRO A 6 13.59 2.82 6.07
CA PRO A 6 13.27 2.77 7.49
C PRO A 6 13.31 1.32 7.97
N LYS A 7 14.00 1.07 9.10
CA LYS A 7 14.10 -0.26 9.71
C LYS A 7 12.70 -0.71 10.14
N LYS A 8 12.36 -1.99 9.90
CA LYS A 8 11.10 -2.60 10.35
C LYS A 8 10.91 -2.36 11.85
N GLY A 9 9.84 -1.65 12.24
CA GLY A 9 9.44 -1.49 13.64
C GLY A 9 9.44 -0.05 14.17
N GLN A 10 9.94 0.94 13.43
CA GLN A 10 9.74 2.34 13.81
C GLN A 10 8.36 2.82 13.37
N GLN A 11 7.63 3.49 14.28
CA GLN A 11 6.41 4.23 13.98
C GLN A 11 6.66 5.12 12.75
N GLY A 12 5.68 5.17 11.84
CA GLY A 12 5.80 5.80 10.52
C GLY A 12 6.44 7.17 10.56
N TRP A 13 7.05 7.59 9.44
CA TRP A 13 7.76 8.86 9.24
C TRP A 13 7.26 9.99 10.16
N GLN A 14 7.83 10.10 11.37
CA GLN A 14 7.45 11.17 12.29
C GLN A 14 8.19 12.42 11.84
N ARG A 15 7.42 13.41 11.38
CA ARG A 15 7.89 14.75 11.07
C ARG A 15 8.66 15.30 12.27
N ARG A 16 9.89 15.79 12.05
CA ARG A 16 10.57 16.53 13.11
C ARG A 16 9.98 17.95 13.17
N PRO A 17 9.73 18.52 14.36
CA PRO A 17 9.15 19.87 14.50
C PRO A 17 9.90 20.94 13.69
N GLU A 18 11.22 20.76 13.50
CA GLU A 18 12.08 21.60 12.67
C GLU A 18 11.74 21.67 11.15
N ASP A 19 10.94 20.75 10.59
CA ASP A 19 10.64 20.71 9.14
C ASP A 19 9.70 21.84 8.68
N THR A 20 8.88 22.38 9.58
CA THR A 20 7.90 23.45 9.25
C THR A 20 8.58 24.81 8.99
N ASN A 21 9.77 25.01 9.55
CA ASN A 21 10.56 26.24 9.43
C ASN A 21 11.75 26.09 8.45
N GLN A 22 11.82 24.94 7.75
CA GLN A 22 12.97 24.56 6.93
C GLN A 22 13.01 25.31 5.57
N TYR A 23 11.86 25.82 5.09
CA TYR A 23 11.73 26.47 3.79
C TYR A 23 10.98 27.81 3.88
N PRO A 24 11.67 28.92 4.19
CA PRO A 24 11.04 30.23 4.36
C PRO A 24 10.22 30.71 3.14
N HIS A 25 10.66 30.36 1.92
CA HIS A 25 10.01 30.71 0.65
C HIS A 25 8.77 29.84 0.30
N LEU A 26 8.50 28.81 1.11
CA LEU A 26 7.36 27.89 0.97
C LEU A 26 6.46 27.90 2.21
N ARG A 27 6.59 28.90 3.09
CA ARG A 27 5.91 28.93 4.40
C ARG A 27 4.39 28.81 4.25
N LEU A 28 3.78 29.49 3.27
CA LEU A 28 2.34 29.43 3.05
C LEU A 28 1.96 28.04 2.54
N THR A 29 2.71 27.49 1.58
CA THR A 29 2.49 26.14 1.05
C THR A 29 2.60 25.08 2.13
N THR A 30 3.64 25.10 2.95
CA THR A 30 3.82 24.17 4.07
C THR A 30 2.65 24.25 5.05
N THR A 31 2.21 25.46 5.41
CA THR A 31 1.04 25.68 6.28
C THR A 31 -0.23 25.09 5.66
N LYS A 32 -0.47 25.33 4.37
CA LYS A 32 -1.64 24.80 3.64
C LYS A 32 -1.61 23.28 3.48
N ILE A 33 -0.43 22.68 3.38
CA ILE A 33 -0.28 21.23 3.38
C ILE A 33 -0.64 20.65 4.75
N ASP A 34 -0.20 21.29 5.84
CA ASP A 34 -0.52 20.84 7.19
C ASP A 34 -2.02 20.94 7.51
N GLU A 35 -2.66 22.03 7.09
CA GLU A 35 -4.12 22.19 7.18
C GLU A 35 -4.85 21.10 6.37
N PHE A 36 -4.36 20.80 5.16
CA PHE A 36 -4.93 19.76 4.31
C PHE A 36 -4.82 18.36 4.92
N LEU A 37 -3.65 18.00 5.47
CA LEU A 37 -3.43 16.70 6.09
C LEU A 37 -4.32 16.49 7.33
N LYS A 38 -4.70 17.58 8.02
CA LYS A 38 -5.67 17.58 9.14
C LYS A 38 -7.13 17.68 8.69
N SER A 39 -7.39 17.96 7.42
CA SER A 39 -8.74 18.11 6.90
C SER A 39 -9.51 16.78 6.87
N ALA A 40 -10.84 16.86 6.84
CA ALA A 40 -11.70 15.67 6.71
C ALA A 40 -11.42 14.85 5.45
N ASN A 41 -10.87 15.46 4.39
CA ASN A 41 -10.48 14.77 3.16
C ASN A 41 -9.40 13.71 3.38
N VAL A 42 -8.52 13.93 4.36
CA VAL A 42 -7.42 13.01 4.68
C VAL A 42 -7.74 12.22 5.94
N MET A 43 -8.25 12.86 6.99
CA MET A 43 -8.46 12.22 8.29
C MET A 43 -9.49 11.08 8.27
N ARG A 44 -10.44 11.08 7.33
CA ARG A 44 -11.42 10.00 7.15
C ARG A 44 -10.89 8.80 6.35
N LEU A 45 -9.68 8.90 5.80
CA LEU A 45 -9.07 7.81 5.04
C LEU A 45 -8.45 6.76 5.95
N ALA A 46 -8.28 5.55 5.41
CA ALA A 46 -7.55 4.49 6.08
C ALA A 46 -6.13 4.94 6.47
N SER A 47 -5.58 4.43 7.58
CA SER A 47 -4.27 4.87 8.10
C SER A 47 -3.14 4.82 7.08
N LYS A 48 -3.09 3.76 6.26
CA LYS A 48 -2.09 3.63 5.19
C LYS A 48 -2.26 4.67 4.07
N SER A 49 -3.49 5.11 3.81
CA SER A 49 -3.76 6.20 2.86
C SER A 49 -3.36 7.55 3.46
N ARG A 50 -3.59 7.77 4.77
CA ARG A 50 -3.13 8.98 5.46
C ARG A 50 -1.61 9.11 5.43
N GLU A 51 -0.91 8.04 5.79
CA GLU A 51 0.56 7.96 5.71
C GLU A 51 1.06 8.24 4.29
N HIS A 52 0.39 7.68 3.27
CA HIS A 52 0.74 7.96 1.88
C HIS A 52 0.62 9.46 1.53
N TYR A 53 -0.48 10.11 1.93
CA TYR A 53 -0.68 11.54 1.67
C TYR A 53 0.40 12.39 2.35
N GLU A 54 0.74 12.06 3.60
CA GLU A 54 1.81 12.74 4.34
C GLU A 54 3.16 12.60 3.63
N VAL A 55 3.56 11.38 3.29
CA VAL A 55 4.83 11.13 2.58
C VAL A 55 4.88 11.88 1.25
N VAL A 56 3.80 11.84 0.46
CA VAL A 56 3.75 12.53 -0.83
C VAL A 56 3.83 14.04 -0.66
N MET A 57 3.03 14.63 0.22
CA MET A 57 2.98 16.09 0.33
C MET A 57 4.23 16.65 1.00
N VAL A 58 4.71 16.01 2.07
CA VAL A 58 5.81 16.54 2.89
C VAL A 58 7.17 16.12 2.35
N HIS A 59 7.38 14.83 2.09
CA HIS A 59 8.73 14.32 1.79
C HIS A 59 9.05 14.30 0.30
N ILE A 60 8.03 14.25 -0.56
CA ILE A 60 8.22 14.21 -2.01
C ILE A 60 7.96 15.60 -2.61
N PHE A 61 6.76 16.15 -2.42
CA PHE A 61 6.33 17.37 -3.10
C PHE A 61 7.06 18.61 -2.57
N LEU A 62 7.00 18.91 -1.26
CA LEU A 62 7.71 20.07 -0.69
C LEU A 62 9.21 20.04 -0.98
N ARG A 63 9.83 18.87 -0.87
CA ARG A 63 11.26 18.71 -1.18
C ARG A 63 11.55 19.00 -2.66
N ALA A 64 10.73 18.49 -3.57
CA ALA A 64 10.89 18.78 -5.00
C ALA A 64 10.70 20.27 -5.30
N LEU A 65 9.71 20.95 -4.69
CA LEU A 65 9.53 22.39 -4.84
C LEU A 65 10.79 23.16 -4.41
N LYS A 66 11.39 22.76 -3.29
CA LYS A 66 12.67 23.32 -2.81
C LYS A 66 13.80 23.07 -3.80
N ASP A 67 13.97 21.82 -4.25
CA ASP A 67 15.05 21.44 -5.17
C ASP A 67 14.94 22.20 -6.52
N ILE A 68 13.72 22.51 -6.97
CA ILE A 68 13.43 23.29 -8.18
C ILE A 68 13.41 24.82 -7.91
N GLN A 69 13.52 25.24 -6.64
CA GLN A 69 13.46 26.64 -6.20
C GLN A 69 12.13 27.34 -6.50
N ILE A 70 11.02 26.62 -6.38
CA ILE A 70 9.65 27.14 -6.57
C ILE A 70 9.19 27.84 -5.29
N SER A 71 8.56 29.01 -5.43
CA SER A 71 8.03 29.80 -4.31
C SER A 71 6.51 29.69 -4.16
N ASP A 72 5.96 30.19 -3.03
CA ASP A 72 4.52 30.28 -2.80
C ASP A 72 3.77 31.05 -3.92
N THR A 73 4.38 32.12 -4.45
CA THR A 73 3.78 32.93 -5.53
C THR A 73 3.59 32.10 -6.80
N ASP A 74 4.56 31.25 -7.14
CA ASP A 74 4.48 30.37 -8.30
C ASP A 74 3.36 29.34 -8.18
N LEU A 75 3.12 28.80 -6.99
CA LEU A 75 1.97 27.90 -6.76
C LEU A 75 0.64 28.62 -6.88
N SER A 76 0.58 29.91 -6.57
CA SER A 76 -0.68 30.67 -6.67
C SER A 76 -1.04 31.04 -8.11
N VAL A 77 -0.03 31.31 -8.96
CA VAL A 77 -0.23 31.81 -10.34
C VAL A 77 0.06 30.76 -11.41
N ARG A 78 1.06 29.90 -11.21
CA ARG A 78 1.67 29.02 -12.24
C ARG A 78 1.55 27.53 -11.92
N ARG A 79 0.45 27.09 -11.30
CA ARG A 79 0.23 25.69 -10.87
C ARG A 79 0.52 24.62 -11.93
N GLN A 80 0.12 24.85 -13.19
CA GLN A 80 0.36 23.89 -14.26
C GLN A 80 1.86 23.71 -14.52
N TRP A 81 2.58 24.83 -14.67
CA TRP A 81 4.04 24.84 -14.82
C TRP A 81 4.74 24.19 -13.63
N VAL A 82 4.35 24.52 -12.38
CA VAL A 82 4.91 23.89 -11.16
C VAL A 82 4.80 22.37 -11.22
N MET A 83 3.66 21.86 -11.69
CA MET A 83 3.43 20.42 -11.77
C MET A 83 4.16 19.76 -12.95
N ASP A 84 4.38 20.48 -14.05
CA ASP A 84 5.24 20.01 -15.14
C ASP A 84 6.69 19.90 -14.66
N GLN A 85 7.19 20.92 -13.93
CA GLN A 85 8.53 20.89 -13.34
C GLN A 85 8.67 19.76 -12.30
N PHE A 86 7.65 19.57 -11.45
CA PHE A 86 7.62 18.44 -10.51
C PHE A 86 7.67 17.08 -11.23
N THR A 87 6.93 16.94 -12.32
CA THR A 87 6.89 15.70 -13.12
C THR A 87 8.27 15.43 -13.72
N GLN A 88 8.91 16.44 -14.33
CA GLN A 88 10.26 16.31 -14.90
C GLN A 88 11.30 15.99 -13.82
N HIS A 89 11.28 16.71 -12.68
CA HIS A 89 12.18 16.41 -11.56
C HIS A 89 12.03 14.96 -11.06
N CYS A 90 10.81 14.41 -11.04
CA CYS A 90 10.59 13.01 -10.65
C CYS A 90 11.17 12.00 -11.65
N ILE A 91 11.18 12.34 -12.95
CA ILE A 91 11.76 11.53 -14.02
C ILE A 91 13.29 11.63 -13.97
N ASP A 92 13.83 12.84 -13.99
CA ASP A 92 15.25 13.14 -14.21
C ASP A 92 16.12 12.86 -12.98
N VAL A 93 15.63 13.18 -11.78
CA VAL A 93 16.46 13.18 -10.56
C VAL A 93 16.34 11.86 -9.77
N ARG A 94 15.26 11.10 -9.97
CA ARG A 94 14.90 10.04 -9.03
C ARG A 94 14.56 8.68 -9.63
N GLU A 95 14.56 8.52 -10.96
CA GLU A 95 14.18 7.25 -11.62
C GLU A 95 12.87 6.67 -11.05
N ILE A 96 11.95 7.55 -10.66
CA ILE A 96 10.71 7.14 -10.02
C ILE A 96 9.83 6.53 -11.10
N SER A 97 9.30 5.34 -10.83
CA SER A 97 8.43 4.67 -11.80
C SER A 97 7.24 5.54 -12.17
N GLY A 98 6.88 5.55 -13.45
CA GLY A 98 5.75 6.33 -13.97
C GLY A 98 4.42 6.04 -13.26
N THR A 99 4.24 4.85 -12.69
CA THR A 99 3.07 4.53 -11.85
C THR A 99 3.07 5.32 -10.55
N SER A 100 4.22 5.44 -9.90
CA SER A 100 4.38 6.20 -8.65
C SER A 100 4.18 7.69 -8.90
N ILE A 101 4.73 8.22 -10.00
CA ILE A 101 4.51 9.62 -10.42
C ILE A 101 3.01 9.91 -10.57
N LYS A 102 2.26 9.05 -11.26
CA LYS A 102 0.79 9.21 -11.39
C LYS A 102 0.07 9.26 -10.04
N ILE A 103 0.48 8.42 -9.10
CA ILE A 103 -0.10 8.39 -7.74
C ILE A 103 0.20 9.71 -7.01
N TYR A 104 1.43 10.22 -7.10
CA TYR A 104 1.83 11.48 -6.48
C TYR A 104 1.05 12.66 -7.06
N LEU A 105 0.98 12.75 -8.39
CA LEU A 105 0.19 13.76 -9.10
C LEU A 105 -1.29 13.69 -8.71
N GLY A 106 -1.86 12.50 -8.57
CA GLY A 106 -3.23 12.31 -8.09
C GLY A 106 -3.45 12.92 -6.71
N THR A 107 -2.52 12.68 -5.78
CA THR A 107 -2.58 13.22 -4.41
C THR A 107 -2.47 14.75 -4.41
N ILE A 108 -1.52 15.30 -5.16
CA ILE A 108 -1.31 16.75 -5.25
C ILE A 108 -2.52 17.44 -5.91
N LYS A 109 -3.16 16.82 -6.90
CA LYS A 109 -4.41 17.33 -7.50
C LYS A 109 -5.56 17.42 -6.50
N VAL A 110 -5.68 16.46 -5.58
CA VAL A 110 -6.68 16.51 -4.51
C VAL A 110 -6.42 17.70 -3.59
N TRP A 111 -5.15 17.94 -3.25
CA TRP A 111 -4.76 19.13 -2.46
C TRP A 111 -5.10 20.45 -3.18
N PHE A 112 -4.77 20.58 -4.46
CA PHE A 112 -5.12 21.77 -5.25
C PHE A 112 -6.63 21.99 -5.36
N ARG A 113 -7.42 20.91 -5.49
CA ARG A 113 -8.88 21.00 -5.43
C ARG A 113 -9.36 21.48 -4.06
N TRP A 114 -8.77 20.98 -2.98
CA TRP A 114 -9.09 21.41 -1.61
C TRP A 114 -8.77 22.90 -1.37
N MET A 115 -7.69 23.43 -1.97
CA MET A 115 -7.38 24.86 -1.95
C MET A 115 -8.32 25.73 -2.81
N GLY A 116 -9.32 25.14 -3.48
CA GLY A 116 -10.24 25.86 -4.36
C GLY A 116 -9.69 26.12 -5.77
N THR A 117 -8.54 25.53 -6.13
CA THR A 117 -7.88 25.75 -7.42
C THR A 117 -7.64 24.43 -8.16
N PRO A 118 -8.70 23.72 -8.61
CA PRO A 118 -8.57 22.40 -9.19
C PRO A 118 -7.72 22.41 -10.47
N LEU A 119 -6.92 21.35 -10.65
CA LEU A 119 -6.12 21.12 -11.86
C LEU A 119 -6.76 20.04 -12.73
N ASN A 120 -7.24 20.44 -13.92
CA ASN A 120 -7.85 19.53 -14.90
C ASN A 120 -6.84 18.95 -15.90
N TYR A 121 -5.58 19.38 -15.85
CA TYR A 121 -4.55 18.94 -16.77
C TYR A 121 -4.08 17.51 -16.49
N THR A 122 -3.82 16.73 -17.54
CA THR A 122 -3.28 15.36 -17.43
C THR A 122 -1.81 15.37 -17.83
N TYR A 123 -0.94 15.15 -16.85
CA TYR A 123 0.52 15.11 -17.05
C TYR A 123 0.91 13.86 -17.84
N ARG A 124 1.74 14.06 -18.86
CA ARG A 124 2.23 12.99 -19.73
C ARG A 124 3.38 12.26 -19.04
N VAL A 125 3.06 11.11 -18.47
CA VAL A 125 4.07 10.09 -18.11
C VAL A 125 4.25 9.19 -19.33
N ASP A 126 5.50 8.89 -19.70
CA ASP A 126 5.81 8.10 -20.90
C ASP A 126 5.05 6.76 -20.88
N LYS A 127 4.31 6.49 -21.97
CA LYS A 127 3.54 5.25 -22.15
C LYS A 127 4.45 4.04 -22.28
N LYS A 128 5.68 4.20 -22.76
CA LYS A 128 6.65 3.11 -22.94
C LYS A 128 7.07 2.53 -21.60
N GLU A 129 7.49 3.37 -20.65
CA GLU A 129 7.91 2.95 -19.32
C GLU A 129 6.81 2.19 -18.54
N LEU A 130 5.56 2.64 -18.70
CA LEU A 130 4.39 1.98 -18.12
C LEU A 130 4.12 0.60 -18.75
N ARG A 131 4.31 0.49 -20.07
CA ARG A 131 4.19 -0.77 -20.80
C ARG A 131 5.29 -1.75 -20.37
N ASP A 132 6.53 -1.30 -20.29
CA ASP A 132 7.67 -2.12 -19.88
C ASP A 132 7.50 -2.62 -18.44
N SER A 133 6.99 -1.77 -17.55
CA SER A 133 6.64 -2.15 -16.18
C SER A 133 5.49 -3.18 -16.11
N ALA A 134 4.57 -3.17 -17.07
CA ALA A 134 3.51 -4.16 -17.19
C ALA A 134 4.04 -5.49 -17.71
N LEU A 135 4.90 -5.47 -18.74
CA LEU A 135 5.54 -6.66 -19.28
C LEU A 135 6.41 -7.36 -18.22
N LYS A 136 7.26 -6.61 -17.51
CA LYS A 136 8.03 -7.11 -16.36
C LYS A 136 7.17 -7.71 -15.24
N ARG A 137 5.88 -7.36 -15.14
CA ARG A 137 4.95 -7.98 -14.17
C ARG A 137 4.42 -9.32 -14.66
N MET A 138 4.18 -9.44 -15.96
CA MET A 138 3.73 -10.68 -16.59
C MET A 138 4.81 -11.74 -16.54
N ASP A 139 6.07 -11.36 -16.77
CA ASP A 139 7.23 -12.27 -16.70
C ASP A 139 7.47 -12.85 -15.28
N ARG A 140 6.74 -12.36 -14.26
CA ARG A 140 6.83 -12.85 -12.88
C ARG A 140 5.71 -13.84 -12.51
N TRP A 141 4.85 -14.21 -13.45
CA TRP A 141 3.79 -15.16 -13.17
C TRP A 141 4.36 -16.58 -13.16
N PHE A 142 4.00 -17.34 -12.13
CA PHE A 142 4.41 -18.73 -12.03
C PHE A 142 3.61 -19.59 -13.01
N THR A 143 4.28 -20.53 -13.66
CA THR A 143 3.61 -21.60 -14.41
C THR A 143 2.95 -22.59 -13.44
N GLU A 144 2.03 -23.43 -13.96
CA GLU A 144 1.39 -24.46 -13.14
C GLU A 144 2.42 -25.42 -12.52
N ASP A 145 3.45 -25.80 -13.27
CA ASP A 145 4.54 -26.65 -12.78
C ASP A 145 5.36 -25.98 -11.67
N GLU A 146 5.63 -24.67 -11.79
CA GLU A 146 6.32 -23.90 -10.76
C GLU A 146 5.48 -23.78 -9.48
N VAL A 147 4.18 -23.52 -9.63
CA VAL A 147 3.24 -23.51 -8.50
C VAL A 147 3.23 -24.88 -7.82
N LEU A 148 3.17 -25.97 -8.59
CA LEU A 148 3.17 -27.33 -8.04
C LEU A 148 4.49 -27.63 -7.30
N LYS A 149 5.63 -27.23 -7.86
CA LYS A 149 6.94 -27.34 -7.18
C LYS A 149 6.97 -26.56 -5.86
N ILE A 150 6.42 -25.34 -5.84
CA ILE A 150 6.32 -24.53 -4.62
C ILE A 150 5.42 -25.24 -3.59
N LEU A 151 4.23 -25.69 -3.98
CA LEU A 151 3.28 -26.31 -3.06
C LEU A 151 3.77 -27.66 -2.50
N ASN A 152 4.61 -28.39 -3.23
CA ASN A 152 5.19 -29.66 -2.79
C ASN A 152 6.54 -29.51 -2.09
N HIS A 153 7.13 -28.32 -2.08
CA HIS A 153 8.41 -28.09 -1.41
C HIS A 153 8.24 -28.24 0.12
N PRO A 154 9.13 -28.97 0.81
CA PRO A 154 9.03 -29.17 2.25
C PRO A 154 9.13 -27.83 3.00
N MET A 155 8.06 -27.48 3.70
CA MET A 155 7.93 -26.23 4.46
C MET A 155 7.29 -26.51 5.82
N ARG A 156 7.43 -25.57 6.75
CA ARG A 156 6.65 -25.60 7.99
C ARG A 156 5.16 -25.60 7.66
N LEU A 157 4.38 -26.43 8.37
CA LEU A 157 2.94 -26.60 8.19
C LEU A 157 2.18 -25.28 8.00
N ARG A 158 2.43 -24.30 8.88
CA ARG A 158 1.83 -22.97 8.79
C ARG A 158 2.06 -22.30 7.43
N THR A 159 3.29 -22.33 6.93
CA THR A 159 3.65 -21.70 5.65
C THR A 159 3.01 -22.45 4.48
N ALA A 160 3.05 -23.78 4.52
CA ALA A 160 2.42 -24.62 3.49
C ALA A 160 0.92 -24.34 3.39
N LEU A 161 0.22 -24.30 4.53
CA LEU A 161 -1.22 -23.98 4.58
C LEU A 161 -1.52 -22.55 4.09
N MET A 162 -0.72 -21.56 4.50
CA MET A 162 -0.87 -20.18 4.02
C MET A 162 -0.74 -20.09 2.48
N LEU A 163 0.29 -20.71 1.90
CA LEU A 163 0.50 -20.71 0.46
C LEU A 163 -0.63 -21.43 -0.28
N ARG A 164 -1.05 -22.58 0.24
CA ARG A 164 -2.14 -23.38 -0.34
C ARG A 164 -3.43 -22.58 -0.40
N LEU A 165 -3.82 -21.94 0.70
CA LEU A 165 -4.99 -21.06 0.74
C LEU A 165 -4.87 -19.89 -0.25
N LEU A 166 -3.71 -19.23 -0.33
CA LEU A 166 -3.51 -18.12 -1.28
C LEU A 166 -3.68 -18.57 -2.74
N VAL A 167 -3.08 -19.70 -3.09
CA VAL A 167 -3.13 -20.24 -4.46
C VAL A 167 -4.53 -20.72 -4.81
N GLU A 168 -5.19 -21.48 -3.94
CA GLU A 168 -6.50 -22.08 -4.24
C GLU A 168 -7.65 -21.07 -4.19
N THR A 169 -7.61 -20.12 -3.25
CA THR A 169 -8.74 -19.21 -3.01
C THR A 169 -8.57 -17.83 -3.65
N GLY A 170 -7.36 -17.48 -4.07
CA GLY A 170 -7.04 -16.16 -4.62
C GLY A 170 -7.28 -14.99 -3.66
N ILE A 171 -7.38 -15.25 -2.35
CA ILE A 171 -7.58 -14.19 -1.35
C ILE A 171 -6.32 -13.33 -1.19
N ARG A 172 -6.51 -12.08 -0.77
CA ARG A 172 -5.39 -11.19 -0.51
C ARG A 172 -4.68 -11.59 0.78
N VAL A 173 -3.38 -11.34 0.88
CA VAL A 173 -2.58 -11.63 2.10
C VAL A 173 -3.19 -11.00 3.36
N GLN A 174 -3.72 -9.77 3.27
CA GLN A 174 -4.37 -9.11 4.40
C GLN A 174 -5.73 -9.74 4.76
N GLU A 175 -6.42 -10.35 3.79
CA GLU A 175 -7.66 -11.12 4.04
C GLU A 175 -7.28 -12.41 4.78
N LEU A 176 -6.28 -13.15 4.26
CA LEU A 176 -5.72 -14.36 4.89
C LEU A 176 -5.28 -14.11 6.35
N SER A 177 -4.57 -13.02 6.63
CA SER A 177 -4.05 -12.73 7.98
C SER A 177 -5.14 -12.43 9.02
N ASN A 178 -6.37 -12.16 8.59
CA ASN A 178 -7.49 -11.81 9.46
C ASN A 178 -8.54 -12.93 9.59
N ILE A 179 -8.35 -14.07 8.91
CA ILE A 179 -9.23 -15.23 9.01
C ILE A 179 -9.26 -15.72 10.46
N VAL A 180 -10.46 -15.99 10.97
CA VAL A 180 -10.68 -16.66 12.26
C VAL A 180 -11.34 -18.03 12.08
N GLY A 181 -11.36 -18.85 13.14
CA GLY A 181 -12.00 -20.19 13.15
C GLY A 181 -13.41 -20.21 12.56
N ASN A 182 -14.26 -19.29 13.00
CA ASN A 182 -15.65 -19.19 12.53
C ASN A 182 -15.84 -18.83 11.05
N ASP A 183 -14.77 -18.45 10.36
CA ASP A 183 -14.85 -18.17 8.93
C ASP A 183 -14.71 -19.44 8.10
N ILE A 184 -14.24 -20.55 8.68
CA ILE A 184 -13.92 -21.79 7.98
C ILE A 184 -14.99 -22.84 8.26
N ASP A 185 -15.50 -23.43 7.19
CA ASP A 185 -16.33 -24.62 7.21
C ASP A 185 -15.55 -25.77 6.59
N ILE A 186 -15.09 -26.71 7.43
CA ILE A 186 -14.32 -27.87 6.97
C ILE A 186 -15.20 -28.81 6.14
N GLN A 187 -16.47 -29.00 6.51
CA GLN A 187 -17.37 -29.94 5.85
C GLN A 187 -17.68 -29.46 4.44
N GLU A 188 -18.07 -28.20 4.32
CA GLU A 188 -18.38 -27.57 3.03
C GLU A 188 -17.12 -27.12 2.27
N ARG A 189 -15.93 -27.24 2.89
CA ARG A 189 -14.63 -26.77 2.36
C ARG A 189 -14.67 -25.31 1.93
N THR A 190 -15.29 -24.48 2.76
CA THR A 190 -15.50 -23.06 2.47
C THR A 190 -14.83 -22.15 3.48
N LEU A 191 -14.44 -20.97 3.00
CA LEU A 191 -13.91 -19.88 3.80
C LEU A 191 -14.69 -18.60 3.49
N ARG A 192 -15.22 -17.95 4.54
CA ARG A 192 -15.97 -16.70 4.43
C ARG A 192 -15.05 -15.50 4.56
N VAL A 193 -14.79 -14.81 3.45
CA VAL A 193 -14.05 -13.54 3.44
C VAL A 193 -15.02 -12.40 3.74
N LYS A 194 -15.13 -12.04 5.02
CA LYS A 194 -16.08 -11.00 5.50
C LYS A 194 -15.60 -9.58 5.22
N VAL A 195 -14.33 -9.30 5.50
CA VAL A 195 -13.74 -7.97 5.34
C VAL A 195 -12.90 -7.95 4.07
N SER A 196 -13.38 -7.26 3.04
CA SER A 196 -12.65 -7.07 1.78
C SER A 196 -12.80 -5.64 1.29
N LYS A 197 -11.81 -5.15 0.55
CA LYS A 197 -11.92 -3.86 -0.17
C LYS A 197 -12.99 -3.87 -1.26
N THR A 198 -13.36 -5.06 -1.73
CA THR A 198 -14.38 -5.25 -2.77
C THR A 198 -15.70 -5.68 -2.13
N LYS A 199 -16.12 -6.93 -2.34
CA LYS A 199 -17.36 -7.49 -1.78
C LYS A 199 -17.01 -8.69 -0.89
N PRO A 200 -17.74 -8.89 0.22
CA PRO A 200 -17.68 -10.14 0.97
C PRO A 200 -18.02 -11.31 0.05
N ARG A 201 -17.34 -12.44 0.24
CA ARG A 201 -17.52 -13.64 -0.59
C ARG A 201 -17.16 -14.91 0.15
N VAL A 202 -17.68 -16.02 -0.33
CA VAL A 202 -17.25 -17.36 0.05
C VAL A 202 -16.25 -17.86 -0.98
N VAL A 203 -15.16 -18.46 -0.52
CA VAL A 203 -14.16 -19.11 -1.38
C VAL A 203 -14.03 -20.57 -0.97
N PHE A 204 -13.56 -21.40 -1.89
CA PHE A 204 -13.49 -22.85 -1.72
C PHE A 204 -12.05 -23.31 -1.71
N PHE A 205 -11.77 -24.42 -1.01
CA PHE A 205 -10.45 -25.04 -0.97
C PHE A 205 -10.53 -26.55 -1.15
N SER A 206 -9.40 -27.16 -1.49
CA SER A 206 -9.33 -28.58 -1.84
C SER A 206 -9.33 -29.50 -0.61
N PRO A 207 -9.62 -30.81 -0.77
CA PRO A 207 -9.46 -31.80 0.30
C PRO A 207 -8.06 -31.80 0.92
N LYS A 208 -7.00 -31.66 0.11
CA LYS A 208 -5.63 -31.58 0.63
C LYS A 208 -5.42 -30.39 1.58
N THR A 209 -6.15 -29.28 1.35
CA THR A 209 -6.13 -28.12 2.26
C THR A 209 -6.89 -28.40 3.55
N VAL A 210 -7.93 -29.23 3.51
CA VAL A 210 -8.60 -29.74 4.72
C VAL A 210 -7.62 -30.50 5.59
N ASP A 211 -6.83 -31.41 5.01
CA ASP A 211 -5.86 -32.22 5.77
C ASP A 211 -4.87 -31.31 6.53
N LEU A 212 -4.32 -30.31 5.84
CA LEU A 212 -3.42 -29.32 6.44
C LEU A 212 -4.11 -28.43 7.48
N LEU A 213 -5.39 -28.10 7.28
CA LEU A 213 -6.19 -27.34 8.25
C LEU A 213 -6.43 -28.12 9.52
N ILE A 214 -6.73 -29.42 9.41
CA ILE A 214 -6.93 -30.31 10.55
C ILE A 214 -5.62 -30.47 11.32
N GLU A 215 -4.51 -30.77 10.63
CA GLU A 215 -3.18 -30.88 11.26
C GLU A 215 -2.78 -29.57 11.97
N HIS A 216 -3.07 -28.41 11.35
CA HIS A 216 -2.81 -27.11 11.96
C HIS A 216 -3.78 -26.80 13.11
N ASP A 217 -5.03 -27.28 13.06
CA ASP A 217 -6.00 -27.14 14.16
C ASP A 217 -5.64 -28.02 15.35
N GLU A 218 -5.10 -29.21 15.15
CA GLU A 218 -4.65 -30.08 16.24
C GLU A 218 -3.50 -29.47 17.05
N THR A 219 -2.65 -28.69 16.38
CA THR A 219 -1.52 -28.00 17.01
C THR A 219 -1.92 -26.67 17.70
N VAL A 220 -2.99 -26.00 17.26
CA VAL A 220 -3.37 -24.66 17.75
C VAL A 220 -4.73 -24.62 18.47
N LYS A 221 -5.54 -25.67 18.33
CA LYS A 221 -6.91 -25.86 18.86
C LYS A 221 -7.84 -24.67 18.59
N PHE A 222 -7.94 -24.19 17.36
CA PHE A 222 -8.61 -22.93 17.02
C PHE A 222 -10.06 -23.07 16.52
N ILE A 223 -10.41 -24.12 15.76
CA ILE A 223 -11.74 -24.21 15.11
C ILE A 223 -12.84 -24.50 16.14
N LYS A 224 -12.63 -25.48 17.01
CA LYS A 224 -13.64 -25.89 18.00
C LYS A 224 -13.52 -25.16 19.35
N ILE A 225 -12.31 -24.78 19.76
CA ILE A 225 -12.06 -24.26 21.12
C ILE A 225 -11.93 -22.73 21.15
N PHE A 226 -11.37 -22.11 20.11
CA PHE A 226 -11.18 -20.66 20.05
C PHE A 226 -11.67 -20.03 18.74
N PRO A 227 -12.99 -20.05 18.48
CA PRO A 227 -13.59 -19.69 17.20
C PRO A 227 -13.28 -18.27 16.70
N LYS A 228 -12.95 -17.34 17.62
CA LYS A 228 -12.61 -15.95 17.33
C LYS A 228 -11.10 -15.69 17.22
N LYS A 229 -10.24 -16.69 17.47
CA LYS A 229 -8.79 -16.54 17.28
C LYS A 229 -8.46 -16.60 15.80
N ARG A 230 -7.44 -15.83 15.42
CA ARG A 230 -6.89 -15.86 14.07
C ARG A 230 -6.31 -17.23 13.77
N LEU A 231 -6.59 -17.75 12.57
CA LEU A 231 -5.98 -18.99 12.07
C LEU A 231 -4.45 -18.87 12.08
N PHE A 232 -3.93 -17.69 11.71
CA PHE A 232 -2.50 -17.40 11.71
C PHE A 232 -2.17 -16.29 12.72
N PRO A 233 -1.96 -16.60 14.02
CA PRO A 233 -1.60 -15.58 15.00
C PRO A 233 -0.28 -14.92 14.64
N GLY A 234 -0.19 -13.59 14.81
CA GLY A 234 1.11 -12.90 14.70
C GLY A 234 2.04 -13.36 15.82
N ILE A 235 3.35 -13.09 15.68
CA ILE A 235 4.25 -13.15 16.84
C ILE A 235 3.67 -12.19 17.88
N PRO A 236 3.50 -12.60 19.16
CA PRO A 236 3.04 -11.69 20.20
C PRO A 236 3.94 -10.45 20.18
N GLN A 237 3.35 -9.28 19.95
CA GLN A 237 4.04 -8.04 20.23
C GLN A 237 4.11 -7.99 21.76
N ILE A 238 5.28 -8.27 22.31
CA ILE A 238 5.58 -8.00 23.72
C ILE A 238 5.32 -6.49 23.88
N GLN A 239 4.27 -6.17 24.65
CA GLN A 239 3.92 -4.80 25.00
C GLN A 239 4.96 -4.22 25.95
#